data_AF-A0A3D3FLF4-F1
#
_entry.id   AF-A0A3D3FLF4-F1
#
_cell.length_a   1.000
_cell.length_b   1.000
_cell.length_c   1.000
_cell.angle_alpha   90.00
_cell.angle_beta   90.00
_cell.angle_gamma   90.00
#
_symmetry.space_group_name_H-M   'P 1'
#
loop_
_entity.id
_entity.type
_entity.pdbx_description
1 polymer ?
#
loop_
_entity_poly.entity_id
_entity_poly.type
_entity_poly.pdbx_seq_one_letter_code
_entity_poly.pdbx_strand_id
1 'polypeptide(L)'
;PHPRNPLISEPSEQFVSVGFLQNPIDWQALDGKPVRTIILIVSASPKLHLRTLSRLSFLCQQTSFRKLLADRSSREELMAALEEAERSWKAGS
;
A
#
# COMPACT_ATOMS: atom_id res chain seq x y z
N PRO A 1 -23.88 -1.93 7.87
CA PRO A 1 -24.17 -2.27 6.46
C PRO A 1 -22.99 -3.03 5.84
N HIS A 2 -23.02 -4.35 5.88
CA HIS A 2 -22.02 -5.18 5.20
C HIS A 2 -22.41 -5.26 3.71
N PRO A 3 -21.56 -4.82 2.77
CA PRO A 3 -21.84 -4.96 1.34
C PRO A 3 -22.02 -6.45 1.00
N ARG A 4 -23.14 -6.81 0.37
CA ARG A 4 -23.50 -8.20 0.03
C ARG A 4 -22.84 -8.74 -1.23
N ASN A 5 -22.08 -7.92 -1.96
CA ASN A 5 -21.33 -8.33 -3.16
C ASN A 5 -19.84 -8.02 -2.99
N PRO A 6 -18.93 -8.97 -3.29
CA PRO A 6 -17.51 -8.67 -3.42
C PRO A 6 -17.33 -7.64 -4.53
N LEU A 7 -16.52 -6.61 -4.28
CA LEU A 7 -16.16 -5.61 -5.29
C LEU A 7 -15.39 -6.25 -6.45
N ILE A 8 -14.65 -7.33 -6.14
CA ILE A 8 -13.96 -8.24 -7.07
C ILE A 8 -14.00 -9.64 -6.46
N SER A 9 -14.22 -10.66 -7.29
CA SER A 9 -14.20 -12.07 -6.87
C SER A 9 -13.00 -12.83 -7.44
N GLU A 10 -12.39 -12.32 -8.50
CA GLU A 10 -11.23 -12.94 -9.14
C GLU A 10 -9.92 -12.43 -8.54
N PRO A 11 -9.00 -13.31 -8.11
CA PRO A 11 -7.69 -12.90 -7.59
C PRO A 11 -6.83 -12.13 -8.60
N SER A 12 -7.05 -12.29 -9.91
CA SER A 12 -6.41 -11.55 -11.00
C SER A 12 -6.78 -10.07 -11.01
N GLU A 13 -7.94 -9.71 -10.48
CA GLU A 13 -8.45 -8.34 -10.44
C GLU A 13 -8.05 -7.58 -9.16
N GLN A 14 -7.32 -8.23 -8.24
CA GLN A 14 -6.83 -7.56 -7.03
C GLN A 14 -5.71 -6.58 -7.38
N PHE A 15 -5.71 -5.41 -6.74
CA PHE A 15 -4.67 -4.41 -6.96
C PHE A 15 -4.43 -3.57 -5.72
N VAL A 16 -3.26 -2.93 -5.72
CA VAL A 16 -2.92 -1.85 -4.80
C VAL A 16 -2.75 -0.60 -5.64
N SER A 17 -3.36 0.50 -5.19
CA SER A 17 -3.16 1.82 -5.79
C SER A 17 -2.46 2.73 -4.80
N VAL A 18 -1.46 3.48 -5.28
CA VAL A 18 -0.79 4.54 -4.51
C VAL A 18 -1.17 5.87 -5.14
N GLY A 19 -1.84 6.72 -4.36
CA GLY A 19 -2.28 8.05 -4.79
C GLY A 19 -1.53 9.14 -4.04
N PHE A 20 -1.00 10.11 -4.77
CA PHE A 20 -0.41 11.33 -4.20
C PHE A 20 -1.41 12.48 -4.34
N LEU A 21 -1.85 13.02 -3.21
CA LEU A 21 -2.85 14.07 -3.18
C LEU A 21 -2.23 15.40 -3.59
N GLN A 22 -2.88 16.11 -4.52
CA GLN A 22 -2.48 17.46 -4.91
C GLN A 22 -2.53 18.40 -3.70
N ASN A 23 -3.64 18.36 -2.97
CA ASN A 23 -3.84 19.06 -1.71
C ASN A 23 -3.87 18.05 -0.55
N PRO A 24 -3.04 18.20 0.50
CA PRO A 24 -3.12 17.35 1.68
C PRO A 24 -4.51 17.46 2.34
N ILE A 25 -5.02 16.33 2.83
CA ILE A 25 -6.35 16.25 3.46
C ILE A 25 -6.17 16.11 4.97
N ASP A 26 -6.89 16.91 5.74
CA ASP A 26 -7.02 16.69 7.19
C ASP A 26 -7.88 15.44 7.43
N TRP A 27 -7.21 14.35 7.78
CA TRP A 27 -7.82 13.07 8.11
C TRP A 27 -7.80 12.80 9.62
N GLN A 28 -7.47 13.79 10.46
CA GLN A 28 -7.28 13.57 11.90
C GLN A 28 -6.30 12.40 12.18
N ALA A 29 -5.20 12.37 11.43
CA ALA A 29 -4.18 11.34 11.59
C ALA A 29 -3.59 11.37 13.01
N LEU A 30 -3.08 10.24 13.49
CA LEU A 30 -2.55 10.10 14.86
C LEU A 30 -1.41 11.07 15.18
N ASP A 31 -0.66 11.50 14.16
CA ASP A 31 0.44 12.48 14.29
C ASP A 31 -0.02 13.94 14.11
N GLY A 32 -1.33 14.15 13.91
CA GLY A 32 -1.94 15.46 13.66
C GLY A 32 -1.58 16.08 12.32
N LYS A 33 -0.91 15.36 11.42
CA LYS A 33 -0.48 15.91 10.12
C LYS A 33 -1.49 15.59 9.02
N PRO A 34 -1.70 16.51 8.07
CA PRO A 34 -2.49 16.22 6.87
C PRO A 34 -1.91 15.04 6.08
N VAL A 35 -2.80 14.18 5.59
CA VAL A 35 -2.44 13.04 4.75
C VAL A 35 -2.15 13.53 3.33
N ARG A 36 -1.02 13.11 2.77
CA ARG A 36 -0.60 13.44 1.40
C ARG A 36 -0.50 12.24 0.45
N THR A 37 -0.50 11.03 1.00
CA THR A 37 -0.34 9.78 0.25
C THR A 37 -1.37 8.78 0.74
N ILE A 38 -2.10 8.16 -0.17
CA ILE A 38 -3.09 7.13 0.10
C ILE A 38 -2.64 5.83 -0.55
N ILE A 39 -2.72 4.73 0.21
CA ILE A 39 -2.56 3.38 -0.34
C ILE A 39 -3.92 2.69 -0.23
N LEU A 40 -4.51 2.36 -1.37
CA LEU A 40 -5.78 1.63 -1.45
C LEU A 40 -5.49 0.17 -1.78
N ILE A 41 -6.07 -0.76 -1.00
CA ILE A 41 -5.96 -2.19 -1.22
C ILE A 41 -7.33 -2.72 -1.66
N VAL A 42 -7.39 -3.27 -2.86
CA VAL A 42 -8.58 -3.96 -3.40
C VAL A 42 -8.23 -5.44 -3.54
N SER A 43 -8.95 -6.32 -2.84
CA SER A 43 -8.61 -7.75 -2.72
C SER A 43 -9.82 -8.66 -2.85
N ALA A 44 -9.62 -9.81 -3.48
CA ALA A 44 -10.67 -10.80 -3.74
C ALA A 44 -11.11 -11.59 -2.49
N SER A 45 -10.36 -11.53 -1.37
CA SER A 45 -10.77 -12.13 -0.10
C SER A 45 -10.10 -11.45 1.10
N PRO A 46 -10.67 -11.58 2.32
CA PRO A 46 -10.06 -11.07 3.55
C PRO A 46 -8.65 -11.63 3.82
N LYS A 47 -8.42 -12.91 3.51
CA LYS A 47 -7.10 -13.55 3.68
C LYS A 47 -6.04 -12.89 2.80
N LEU A 48 -6.37 -12.61 1.54
CA LEU A 48 -5.48 -11.90 0.61
C LEU A 48 -5.28 -10.45 1.04
N HIS A 49 -6.35 -9.78 1.48
CA HIS A 49 -6.28 -8.42 2.00
C HIS A 49 -5.29 -8.29 3.16
N LEU A 50 -5.41 -9.14 4.18
CA LEU A 50 -4.52 -9.13 5.35
C LEU A 50 -3.06 -9.45 4.98
N ARG A 51 -2.85 -10.38 4.05
CA ARG A 51 -1.50 -10.68 3.54
C ARG A 51 -0.86 -9.46 2.88
N THR A 52 -1.61 -8.77 2.02
CA THR A 52 -1.15 -7.55 1.34
C THR A 52 -0.91 -6.41 2.33
N LEU A 53 -1.82 -6.21 3.28
CA LEU A 53 -1.70 -5.20 4.34
C LEU A 53 -0.46 -5.44 5.20
N SER A 54 -0.19 -6.68 5.62
CA SER A 54 0.99 -7.02 6.42
C SER A 54 2.29 -6.68 5.69
N ARG A 55 2.39 -7.00 4.40
CA ARG A 55 3.54 -6.68 3.55
C ARG A 55 3.75 -5.18 3.38
N LEU A 56 2.67 -4.44 3.10
CA LEU A 56 2.71 -2.99 3.02
C LEU A 56 3.08 -2.35 4.36
N SER A 57 2.56 -2.87 5.47
CA SER A 57 2.90 -2.39 6.81
C SER A 57 4.37 -2.62 7.14
N PHE A 58 4.98 -3.71 6.69
CA PHE A 58 6.41 -3.95 6.82
C PHE A 58 7.23 -2.96 5.97
N LEU A 59 6.85 -2.75 4.72
CA LEU A 59 7.48 -1.77 3.83
C LEU A 59 7.41 -0.35 4.40
N CYS A 60 6.24 0.04 4.92
CA CYS A 60 6.04 1.34 5.56
C CYS A 60 6.86 1.52 6.83
N GLN A 61 7.46 0.48 7.41
CA GLN A 61 8.42 0.61 8.51
C GLN A 61 9.81 1.00 8.00
N GLN A 62 10.15 0.71 6.74
CA GLN A 62 11.44 1.03 6.15
C GLN A 62 11.53 2.53 5.82
N THR A 63 12.56 3.20 6.35
CA THR A 63 12.77 4.64 6.11
C THR A 63 12.95 4.96 4.62
N SER A 64 13.62 4.08 3.87
CA SER A 64 13.81 4.20 2.42
C SER A 64 12.48 4.23 1.67
N PHE A 65 11.57 3.30 1.96
CA PHE A 65 10.27 3.25 1.31
C PHE A 65 9.38 4.45 1.69
N ARG A 66 9.39 4.86 2.97
CA ARG A 66 8.69 6.08 3.41
C ARG A 66 9.19 7.33 2.67
N LYS A 67 10.49 7.40 2.37
CA LYS A 67 11.08 8.49 1.60
C LYS A 67 10.56 8.53 0.16
N LEU A 68 10.47 7.38 -0.51
CA LEU A 68 9.88 7.31 -1.85
C LEU A 68 8.42 7.82 -1.87
N LEU A 69 7.61 7.42 -0.89
CA LEU A 69 6.24 7.91 -0.76
C LEU A 69 6.17 9.41 -0.42
N ALA A 70 7.14 9.92 0.35
CA ALA A 70 7.24 11.33 0.73
C ALA A 70 7.65 12.21 -0.46
N ASP A 71 8.58 11.73 -1.27
CA ASP A 71 9.17 12.43 -2.41
C ASP A 71 8.28 12.32 -3.66
N ARG A 72 7.16 11.57 -3.59
CA ARG A 72 6.26 11.29 -4.72
C ARG A 72 7.01 10.66 -5.90
N SER A 73 7.89 9.73 -5.57
CA SER A 73 8.73 9.00 -6.50
C SER A 73 7.93 8.34 -7.63
N SER A 74 8.61 8.08 -8.74
CA SER A 74 7.99 7.53 -9.93
C SER A 74 7.46 6.11 -9.66
N ARG A 75 6.59 5.63 -10.56
CA ARG A 75 6.09 4.25 -10.49
C ARG A 75 7.25 3.26 -10.53
N GLU A 76 8.23 3.50 -11.38
CA GLU A 76 9.40 2.64 -11.59
C GLU A 76 10.24 2.55 -10.30
N GLU A 77 10.47 3.67 -9.62
CA GLU A 77 11.21 3.70 -8.35
C GLU A 77 10.47 2.95 -7.23
N LEU A 78 9.14 3.13 -7.15
CA LEU A 78 8.30 2.41 -6.19
C LEU A 78 8.30 0.90 -6.48
N MET A 79 8.18 0.51 -7.76
CA MET A 79 8.22 -0.89 -8.17
C MET A 79 9.58 -1.53 -7.88
N ALA A 80 10.69 -0.85 -8.13
CA ALA A 80 12.03 -1.34 -7.81
C ALA A 80 12.20 -1.61 -6.31
N ALA A 81 11.67 -0.72 -5.45
CA ALA A 81 11.71 -0.92 -4.00
C ALA A 81 10.84 -2.11 -3.54
N LEU A 82 9.70 -2.35 -4.20
CA LEU A 82 8.85 -3.51 -3.94
C LEU A 82 9.55 -4.82 -4.33
N GLU A 83 10.16 -4.86 -5.52
CA GLU A 83 10.90 -6.04 -5.98
C GLU A 83 12.08 -6.39 -5.06
N GLU A 84 12.81 -5.39 -4.59
CA GLU A 84 13.90 -5.59 -3.63
C GLU A 84 13.40 -6.18 -2.31
N ALA A 85 12.30 -5.64 -1.78
CA ALA A 85 11.68 -6.17 -0.57
C ALA A 85 11.19 -7.62 -0.76
N GLU A 86 10.62 -7.95 -1.92
CA GLU A 86 10.20 -9.32 -2.23
C GLU A 86 11.37 -10.30 -2.26
N ARG A 87 12.53 -9.90 -2.78
CA ARG A 87 13.74 -10.74 -2.74
C ARG A 87 14.20 -10.98 -1.30
N SER A 88 14.18 -9.94 -0.47
CA SER A 88 14.55 -10.06 0.95
C SER A 88 13.65 -11.05 1.72
N TRP A 89 12.35 -11.08 1.40
CA TRP A 89 11.41 -12.02 2.04
C TRP A 89 11.62 -13.47 1.59
N LYS A 90 11.94 -13.70 0.31
CA LYS A 90 12.22 -15.04 -0.22
C LYS A 90 13.55 -15.60 0.29
N ALA A 91 14.52 -14.74 0.58
CA ALA A 91 15.82 -15.17 1.12
C ALA A 91 15.77 -15.58 2.61
N GLY A 92 14.73 -15.12 3.35
CA GLY A 92 14.53 -15.43 4.77
C GLY A 92 13.47 -16.50 5.07
N SER A 93 12.90 -17.15 4.04
CA SER A 93 11.87 -18.19 4.12
C SER A 93 12.33 -19.49 3.50
#